data_AF-A0A833LH33-F1
#
_entry.id   AF-A0A833LH33-F1
#
_cell.length_a   1.000
_cell.length_b   1.000
_cell.length_c   1.000
_cell.angle_alpha   90.00
_cell.angle_beta   90.00
_cell.angle_gamma   90.00
#
_symmetry.space_group_name_H-M   'P 1'
#
loop_
_entity.id
_entity.type
_entity.pdbx_description
1 polymer ?
#
loop_
_entity_poly.entity_id
_entity_poly.type
_entity_poly.pdbx_seq_one_letter_code
_entity_poly.pdbx_strand_id
1 'polypeptide(L)'
;MAADAALKGNYNMSNTQNIVVKPGSVAPLKNVAACLTLVDQLIHRPPHLPSIGVFSGFSGYGKTMAAQYAWNRTNALFVEVFDYWTRKKFCQALLAELGVAKARGTIGDMMDEIIARLGDDPARPLIIDEADKLVDRGMIENLREIADK
;
A
#
# COMPACT_ATOMS: atom_id res chain seq x y z
N MET A 1 53.51 3.96 13.94
CA MET A 1 52.76 4.52 15.09
C MET A 1 52.17 5.86 14.63
N ALA A 2 50.87 6.06 14.82
CA ALA A 2 49.97 7.13 14.30
C ALA A 2 49.62 6.99 12.79
N ALA A 3 48.45 6.46 12.40
CA ALA A 3 47.06 6.99 12.50
C ALA A 3 46.84 8.17 11.52
N ASP A 4 46.19 7.95 10.37
CA ASP A 4 44.73 7.90 10.17
C ASP A 4 44.04 9.23 10.55
N ALA A 5 43.77 10.04 9.53
CA ALA A 5 42.75 11.11 9.51
C ALA A 5 42.78 11.85 8.15
N ALA A 6 42.52 11.13 7.06
CA ALA A 6 42.05 11.77 5.83
C ALA A 6 40.56 12.11 6.00
N LEU A 7 40.15 13.26 5.43
CA LEU A 7 38.74 13.70 5.23
C LEU A 7 38.01 14.30 6.45
N LYS A 8 38.44 15.50 6.85
CA LYS A 8 37.52 16.54 7.36
C LYS A 8 37.31 17.57 6.26
N GLY A 9 36.15 17.49 5.60
CA GLY A 9 35.74 18.42 4.54
C GLY A 9 34.22 18.48 4.42
N ASN A 10 33.62 19.35 5.23
CA ASN A 10 32.38 20.10 5.01
C ASN A 10 31.26 19.43 4.19
N TYR A 11 30.34 18.72 4.86
CA TYR A 11 28.95 18.65 4.43
C TYR A 11 28.14 19.65 5.26
N ASN A 12 27.94 20.85 4.72
CA ASN A 12 27.03 21.85 5.27
C ASN A 12 25.83 22.05 4.35
N MET A 13 24.68 22.20 5.02
CA MET A 13 23.44 22.84 4.60
C MET A 13 22.45 22.06 3.72
N SER A 14 21.43 21.53 4.41
CA SER A 14 20.00 21.74 4.12
C SER A 14 19.59 21.66 2.65
N ASN A 15 19.35 20.44 2.17
CA ASN A 15 18.54 20.24 0.97
C ASN A 15 17.04 20.40 1.33
N THR A 16 16.64 21.62 1.72
CA THR A 16 15.23 22.01 1.72
C THR A 16 14.88 22.24 0.27
N GLN A 17 14.45 21.20 -0.42
CA GLN A 17 13.80 21.32 -1.72
C GLN A 17 12.61 22.28 -1.55
N ASN A 18 12.75 23.51 -2.03
CA ASN A 18 11.67 24.49 -2.07
C ASN A 18 10.61 23.98 -3.04
N ILE A 19 9.60 23.27 -2.52
CA ILE A 19 8.44 22.85 -3.30
C ILE A 19 7.64 24.11 -3.62
N VAL A 20 7.71 24.59 -4.86
CA VAL A 20 6.81 25.64 -5.35
C VAL A 20 5.41 25.04 -5.46
N VAL A 21 4.60 25.24 -4.43
CA VAL A 21 3.20 24.78 -4.31
C VAL A 21 2.34 25.60 -5.28
N LYS A 22 2.06 25.07 -6.49
CA LYS A 22 1.07 25.67 -7.43
C LYS A 22 -0.32 25.76 -6.76
N PRO A 23 -1.20 26.71 -7.12
CA PRO A 23 -2.48 26.94 -6.41
C PRO A 23 -3.51 25.79 -6.45
N GLY A 24 -3.21 24.68 -7.14
CA GLY A 24 -3.98 23.41 -7.07
C GLY A 24 -3.29 22.29 -6.28
N SER A 25 -2.16 22.55 -5.62
CA SER A 25 -1.28 21.51 -5.05
C SER A 25 -1.44 21.27 -3.55
N VAL A 26 -2.16 22.14 -2.82
CA VAL A 26 -2.37 21.96 -1.37
C VAL A 26 -3.32 20.79 -1.08
N ALA A 27 -4.39 20.62 -1.86
CA ALA A 27 -5.34 19.52 -1.65
C ALA A 27 -4.72 18.13 -1.91
N PRO A 28 -3.98 17.92 -3.03
CA PRO A 28 -3.19 16.70 -3.21
C PRO A 28 -2.21 16.43 -2.07
N LEU A 29 -1.49 17.45 -1.59
CA LEU A 29 -0.54 17.28 -0.47
C LEU A 29 -1.23 16.90 0.85
N LYS A 30 -2.40 17.49 1.15
CA LYS A 30 -3.21 17.11 2.31
C LYS A 30 -3.68 15.66 2.23
N ASN A 31 -4.12 15.22 1.06
CA ASN A 31 -4.61 13.85 0.86
C ASN A 31 -3.47 12.83 0.90
N VAL A 32 -2.29 13.17 0.38
CA VAL A 32 -1.07 12.37 0.55
C VAL A 32 -0.73 12.22 2.03
N ALA A 33 -0.73 13.32 2.79
CA ALA A 33 -0.45 13.28 4.24
C ALA A 33 -1.48 12.43 4.99
N ALA A 34 -2.77 12.57 4.69
CA ALA A 34 -3.83 11.77 5.30
C ALA A 34 -3.70 10.27 5.00
N CYS A 35 -3.37 9.91 3.76
CA CYS A 35 -3.16 8.52 3.35
C CYS A 35 -1.94 7.91 4.06
N LEU A 36 -0.83 8.63 4.15
CA LEU A 36 0.36 8.17 4.89
C LEU A 36 0.07 7.95 6.37
N THR A 37 -0.64 8.88 7.01
CA THR A 37 -1.05 8.73 8.42
C THR A 37 -1.93 7.49 8.60
N LEU A 38 -2.88 7.25 7.70
CA LEU A 38 -3.71 6.04 7.74
C LEU A 38 -2.87 4.76 7.64
N VAL A 39 -1.96 4.71 6.66
CA VAL A 39 -1.08 3.54 6.47
C VAL A 39 -0.17 3.33 7.68
N ASP A 40 0.42 4.40 8.22
CA ASP A 40 1.27 4.33 9.42
C ASP A 40 0.50 3.81 10.65
N GLN A 41 -0.74 4.26 10.83
CA GLN A 41 -1.62 3.77 11.89
C GLN A 41 -1.95 2.29 11.73
N LEU A 42 -2.13 1.79 10.50
CA LEU A 42 -2.39 0.38 10.24
C LEU A 42 -1.15 -0.50 10.47
N ILE A 43 0.04 -0.03 10.07
CA ILE A 43 1.31 -0.75 10.30
C ILE A 43 1.56 -0.88 11.80
N HIS A 44 1.35 0.18 12.57
CA HIS A 44 1.65 0.23 14.01
C HIS A 44 0.44 -0.08 14.90
N ARG A 45 -0.65 -0.61 14.33
CA ARG A 45 -1.87 -0.91 15.08
C ARG A 45 -1.62 -1.97 16.16
N PRO A 46 -2.29 -1.89 17.31
CA PRO A 46 -2.38 -3.00 18.25
C PRO A 46 -3.05 -4.24 17.61
N PRO A 47 -2.65 -5.47 17.99
CA PRO A 47 -3.18 -6.70 17.38
C PRO A 47 -4.70 -6.90 17.52
N HIS A 48 -5.34 -6.25 18.50
CA HIS A 48 -6.77 -6.39 18.78
C HIS A 48 -7.66 -5.44 17.96
N LEU A 49 -7.08 -4.50 17.22
CA LEU A 49 -7.84 -3.60 16.35
C LEU A 49 -8.06 -4.25 14.98
N PRO A 50 -8.99 -3.74 14.15
CA PRO A 50 -9.10 -4.17 12.75
C PRO A 50 -7.84 -3.84 11.94
N SER A 51 -7.53 -4.64 10.92
CA SER A 51 -6.36 -4.48 10.04
C SER A 51 -6.65 -3.69 8.76
N ILE A 52 -7.89 -3.24 8.58
CA ILE A 52 -8.36 -2.53 7.38
C ILE A 52 -8.53 -1.04 7.70
N GLY A 53 -8.04 -0.20 6.80
CA GLY A 53 -8.39 1.21 6.72
C GLY A 53 -8.99 1.54 5.35
N VAL A 54 -9.89 2.53 5.32
CA VAL A 54 -10.54 3.00 4.09
C VAL A 54 -10.14 4.44 3.83
N PHE A 55 -9.60 4.69 2.65
CA PHE A 55 -9.29 6.04 2.17
C PHE A 55 -10.21 6.39 1.00
N SER A 56 -11.22 7.22 1.25
CA SER A 56 -12.28 7.54 0.29
C SER A 56 -12.49 9.05 0.12
N GLY A 57 -13.15 9.42 -0.98
CA GLY A 57 -13.39 10.82 -1.34
C GLY A 57 -13.82 10.95 -2.80
N PHE A 58 -14.23 12.14 -3.22
CA PHE A 58 -14.68 12.39 -4.59
C PHE A 58 -13.60 12.09 -5.64
N SER A 59 -14.04 11.83 -6.88
CA SER A 59 -13.10 11.69 -8.01
C SER A 59 -12.30 12.98 -8.21
N GLY A 60 -11.04 12.84 -8.63
CA GLY A 60 -10.14 13.98 -8.85
C GLY A 60 -9.47 14.54 -7.59
N TYR A 61 -9.74 14.01 -6.39
CA TYR A 61 -9.11 14.48 -5.14
C TYR A 61 -7.68 13.94 -4.93
N GLY A 62 -7.12 13.22 -5.90
CA GLY A 62 -5.75 12.70 -5.80
C GLY A 62 -5.60 11.46 -4.92
N LYS A 63 -6.65 10.63 -4.81
CA LYS A 63 -6.62 9.38 -4.03
C LYS A 63 -5.58 8.39 -4.53
N THR A 64 -5.62 8.09 -5.83
CA THR A 64 -4.63 7.23 -6.50
C THR A 64 -3.22 7.79 -6.36
N MET A 65 -3.02 9.11 -6.51
CA MET A 65 -1.71 9.72 -6.29
C MET A 65 -1.22 9.56 -4.84
N ALA A 66 -2.10 9.72 -3.86
CA ALA A 66 -1.78 9.49 -2.46
C ALA A 66 -1.44 8.02 -2.17
N ALA A 67 -2.20 7.09 -2.72
CA ALA A 67 -1.98 5.65 -2.60
C ALA A 67 -0.64 5.22 -3.24
N GLN A 68 -0.32 5.71 -4.44
CA GLN A 68 0.97 5.47 -5.11
C GLN A 68 2.14 6.08 -4.33
N TYR A 69 1.95 7.25 -3.73
CA TYR A 69 2.98 7.84 -2.88
C TYR A 69 3.24 6.99 -1.64
N ALA A 70 2.17 6.55 -0.97
CA ALA A 70 2.27 5.65 0.18
C ALA A 70 2.95 4.33 -0.20
N TRP A 71 2.56 3.73 -1.32
CA TRP A 71 3.16 2.51 -1.86
C TRP A 71 4.68 2.59 -1.96
N ASN A 72 5.19 3.61 -2.65
CA ASN A 72 6.62 3.83 -2.83
C ASN A 72 7.34 4.10 -1.50
N ARG A 73 6.67 4.75 -0.54
CA ARG A 73 7.27 5.16 0.73
C ARG A 73 7.36 4.01 1.74
N THR A 74 6.41 3.07 1.71
CA THR A 74 6.28 1.99 2.70
C THR A 74 6.63 0.62 2.15
N ASN A 75 7.06 0.52 0.88
CA ASN A 75 7.30 -0.75 0.19
C ASN A 75 6.05 -1.67 0.23
N ALA A 76 4.86 -1.08 0.16
CA ALA A 76 3.61 -1.83 0.17
C ALA A 76 3.48 -2.75 -1.05
N LEU A 77 2.51 -3.65 -1.01
CA LEU A 77 1.94 -4.30 -2.19
C LEU A 77 0.86 -3.38 -2.76
N PHE A 78 0.73 -3.31 -4.08
CA PHE A 78 -0.24 -2.43 -4.74
C PHE A 78 -1.04 -3.19 -5.79
N VAL A 79 -2.36 -3.23 -5.62
CA VAL A 79 -3.28 -3.87 -6.57
C VAL A 79 -4.36 -2.87 -6.98
N GLU A 80 -4.44 -2.57 -8.27
CA GLU A 80 -5.57 -1.82 -8.84
C GLU A 80 -6.64 -2.80 -9.32
N VAL A 81 -7.87 -2.63 -8.81
CA VAL A 81 -8.99 -3.50 -9.21
C VAL A 81 -9.68 -2.94 -10.45
N PHE A 82 -9.98 -3.83 -11.39
CA PHE A 82 -10.74 -3.51 -12.58
C PHE A 82 -12.10 -4.18 -12.58
N ASP A 83 -13.07 -3.55 -13.22
CA ASP A 83 -14.44 -4.04 -13.25
C ASP A 83 -14.51 -5.47 -13.77
N TYR A 84 -13.82 -5.83 -14.85
CA TYR A 84 -13.95 -7.15 -15.47
C TYR A 84 -13.31 -8.30 -14.66
N TRP A 85 -12.80 -8.05 -13.45
CA TRP A 85 -12.18 -9.09 -12.64
C TRP A 85 -13.19 -10.07 -12.03
N THR A 86 -12.85 -11.34 -12.11
CA THR A 86 -13.47 -12.41 -11.34
C THR A 86 -12.73 -12.61 -10.00
N ARG A 87 -13.33 -13.31 -9.04
CA ARG A 87 -12.66 -13.67 -7.77
C ARG A 87 -11.30 -14.33 -7.99
N LYS A 88 -11.23 -15.26 -8.95
CA LYS A 88 -9.98 -15.93 -9.32
C LYS A 88 -8.94 -14.94 -9.87
N LYS A 89 -9.36 -14.01 -10.73
CA LYS A 89 -8.45 -13.00 -11.28
C LYS A 89 -7.90 -12.08 -10.19
N PHE A 90 -8.72 -11.70 -9.21
CA PHE A 90 -8.29 -10.94 -8.04
C PHE A 90 -7.20 -11.69 -7.25
N CYS A 91 -7.45 -12.96 -6.87
CA CYS A 91 -6.44 -13.76 -6.16
C CYS A 91 -5.15 -13.93 -6.97
N GLN A 92 -5.26 -14.17 -8.28
CA GLN A 92 -4.10 -14.28 -9.16
C GLN A 92 -3.29 -12.98 -9.24
N ALA A 93 -3.95 -11.82 -9.27
CA ALA A 93 -3.27 -10.52 -9.29
C ALA A 93 -2.53 -10.27 -7.97
N LEU A 94 -3.17 -10.55 -6.83
CA LEU A 94 -2.54 -10.40 -5.53
C LEU A 94 -1.35 -11.36 -5.34
N LEU A 95 -1.49 -12.62 -5.77
CA LEU A 95 -0.39 -13.58 -5.77
C LEU A 95 0.77 -13.14 -6.68
N ALA A 96 0.49 -12.51 -7.82
CA ALA A 96 1.54 -11.97 -8.69
C ALA A 96 2.35 -10.87 -7.97
N GLU A 97 1.70 -9.94 -7.26
CA GLU A 97 2.37 -8.93 -6.44
C GLU A 97 3.19 -9.55 -5.29
N LEU A 98 2.74 -10.69 -4.76
CA LEU A 98 3.45 -11.49 -3.77
C LEU A 98 4.57 -12.38 -4.37
N GLY A 99 4.89 -12.20 -5.66
CA GLY A 99 5.99 -12.89 -6.35
C GLY A 99 5.63 -14.24 -6.97
N VAL A 100 4.35 -14.61 -7.05
CA VAL A 100 3.88 -15.87 -7.65
C VAL A 100 3.44 -15.66 -9.09
N ALA A 101 4.37 -15.89 -10.02
CA ALA A 101 4.13 -15.67 -11.44
C ALA A 101 3.03 -16.57 -12.05
N LYS A 102 2.78 -17.75 -11.49
CA LYS A 102 1.81 -18.74 -12.00
C LYS A 102 1.00 -19.35 -10.87
N ALA A 103 0.09 -18.57 -10.31
CA ALA A 103 -0.88 -19.06 -9.33
C ALA A 103 -1.69 -20.25 -9.92
N ARG A 104 -1.76 -21.35 -9.16
CA ARG A 104 -2.43 -22.61 -9.53
C ARG A 104 -3.40 -23.02 -8.43
N GLY A 105 -4.27 -23.99 -8.74
CA GLY A 105 -5.25 -24.51 -7.80
C GLY A 105 -6.60 -23.80 -7.86
N THR A 106 -7.40 -24.09 -6.84
CA THR A 106 -8.71 -23.50 -6.57
C THR A 106 -8.55 -22.10 -5.99
N ILE A 107 -9.67 -21.36 -5.83
CA ILE A 107 -9.65 -20.06 -5.15
C ILE A 107 -9.24 -20.23 -3.68
N GLY A 108 -9.66 -21.31 -3.02
CA GLY A 108 -9.26 -21.61 -1.64
C GLY A 108 -7.75 -21.76 -1.51
N ASP A 109 -7.13 -22.58 -2.37
CA ASP A 109 -5.67 -22.77 -2.37
C ASP A 109 -4.93 -21.43 -2.57
N MET A 110 -5.44 -20.57 -3.44
CA MET A 110 -4.86 -19.25 -3.67
C MET A 110 -5.02 -18.32 -2.47
N MET A 111 -6.18 -18.33 -1.79
CA MET A 111 -6.43 -17.53 -0.60
C MET A 111 -5.52 -17.96 0.56
N ASP A 112 -5.37 -19.26 0.78
CA ASP A 112 -4.47 -19.80 1.80
C ASP A 112 -3.02 -19.38 1.54
N GLU A 113 -2.57 -19.43 0.28
CA GLU A 113 -1.22 -18.97 -0.10
C GLU A 113 -1.07 -17.44 0.08
N ILE A 114 -2.09 -16.65 -0.24
CA ILE A 114 -2.09 -15.19 -0.02
C ILE A 114 -1.91 -14.90 1.47
N ILE A 115 -2.72 -15.54 2.32
CA ILE A 115 -2.69 -15.34 3.79
C ILE A 115 -1.31 -15.73 4.34
N ALA A 116 -0.78 -16.88 3.94
CA ALA A 116 0.53 -17.33 4.40
C ALA A 116 1.64 -16.32 4.05
N ARG A 117 1.67 -15.84 2.80
CA ARG A 117 2.70 -14.89 2.34
C ARG A 117 2.56 -13.50 2.94
N LEU A 118 1.34 -13.03 3.18
CA LEU A 118 1.12 -11.77 3.90
C LEU A 118 1.52 -11.91 5.38
N GLY A 119 1.30 -13.08 5.97
CA GLY A 119 1.72 -13.40 7.33
C GLY A 119 3.25 -13.47 7.53
N ASP A 120 4.01 -13.73 6.47
CA ASP A 120 5.49 -13.73 6.52
C ASP A 120 6.07 -12.32 6.76
N ASP A 121 5.35 -11.26 6.35
CA ASP A 121 5.73 -9.86 6.59
C ASP A 121 4.50 -9.01 7.01
N PRO A 122 4.04 -9.13 8.26
CA PRO A 122 2.82 -8.45 8.73
C PRO A 122 2.93 -6.93 8.75
N ALA A 123 4.16 -6.38 8.70
CA ALA A 123 4.39 -4.95 8.68
C ALA A 123 4.27 -4.35 7.27
N ARG A 124 4.24 -5.19 6.22
CA ARG A 124 4.13 -4.76 4.84
C ARG A 124 2.68 -4.47 4.46
N PRO A 125 2.31 -3.23 4.13
CA PRO A 125 0.93 -2.92 3.80
C PRO A 125 0.50 -3.54 2.47
N LEU A 126 -0.78 -3.88 2.36
CA LEU A 126 -1.45 -4.16 1.10
C LEU A 126 -2.38 -2.99 0.76
N ILE A 127 -2.08 -2.27 -0.31
CA ILE A 127 -2.90 -1.18 -0.83
C ILE A 127 -3.73 -1.71 -2.00
N ILE A 128 -5.03 -1.47 -1.95
CA ILE A 128 -5.98 -1.86 -2.99
C ILE A 128 -6.67 -0.60 -3.49
N ASP A 129 -6.35 -0.21 -4.73
CA ASP A 129 -7.01 0.92 -5.39
C ASP A 129 -8.29 0.46 -6.09
N GLU A 130 -9.27 1.35 -6.17
CA GLU A 130 -10.59 1.07 -6.77
C GLU A 130 -11.33 -0.12 -6.10
N ALA A 131 -11.19 -0.23 -4.77
CA ALA A 131 -11.77 -1.32 -3.97
C ALA A 131 -13.31 -1.32 -3.95
N ASP A 132 -13.96 -0.21 -4.29
CA ASP A 132 -15.41 -0.12 -4.50
C ASP A 132 -15.89 -1.12 -5.57
N LYS A 133 -15.06 -1.40 -6.59
CA LYS A 133 -15.37 -2.44 -7.59
C LYS A 133 -15.45 -3.85 -7.01
N LEU A 134 -14.72 -4.13 -5.92
CA LEU A 134 -14.86 -5.42 -5.21
C LEU A 134 -16.20 -5.50 -4.48
N VAL A 135 -16.68 -4.38 -3.93
CA VAL A 135 -17.99 -4.30 -3.29
C VAL A 135 -19.10 -4.53 -4.30
N ASP A 136 -19.05 -3.84 -5.44
CA ASP A 136 -20.04 -3.97 -6.53
C ASP A 136 -20.13 -5.39 -7.09
N ARG A 137 -19.02 -6.15 -7.01
CA ARG A 137 -18.93 -7.55 -7.44
C ARG A 137 -19.21 -8.57 -6.33
N GLY A 138 -19.50 -8.13 -5.11
CA GLY A 138 -19.70 -9.00 -3.95
C GLY A 138 -18.45 -9.77 -3.52
N MET A 139 -17.26 -9.26 -3.85
CA MET A 139 -15.96 -9.88 -3.57
C MET A 139 -15.28 -9.30 -2.32
N ILE A 140 -15.90 -8.32 -1.65
CA ILE A 140 -15.32 -7.66 -0.47
C ILE A 140 -15.01 -8.62 0.69
N GLU A 141 -15.76 -9.71 0.83
CA GLU A 141 -15.52 -10.72 1.88
C GLU A 141 -14.16 -11.39 1.71
N ASN A 142 -13.63 -11.54 0.48
CA ASN A 142 -12.27 -12.02 0.27
C ASN A 142 -11.23 -11.12 0.94
N LEU A 143 -11.43 -9.79 0.94
CA LEU A 143 -10.52 -8.87 1.62
C LEU A 143 -10.64 -8.94 3.14
N ARG A 144 -11.86 -9.12 3.65
CA ARG A 144 -12.09 -9.27 5.09
C ARG A 144 -11.47 -10.55 5.63
N GLU A 145 -11.59 -11.65 4.90
CA GLU A 145 -10.92 -12.92 5.24
C GLU A 145 -9.40 -12.77 5.31
N ILE A 146 -8.79 -12.05 4.37
CA ILE A 146 -7.35 -11.76 4.39
C ILE A 146 -6.98 -10.89 5.59
N ALA A 147 -7.81 -9.90 5.91
CA ALA A 147 -7.57 -8.97 6.99
C ALA A 147 -7.71 -9.56 8.40
N ASP A 148 -8.60 -10.53 8.57
CA ASP A 148 -8.88 -11.19 9.86
C ASP A 148 -7.86 -12.27 10.22
N LYS A 149 -7.03 -12.69 9.27
CA LYS A 149 -6.03 -13.76 9.40
C LYS A 149 -4.63 -13.21 9.61
#